data_AF-A0A7S2FET2-F1
#
_entry.id   AF-A0A7S2FET2-F1
#
_cell.length_a   1.000
_cell.length_b   1.000
_cell.length_c   1.000
_cell.angle_alpha   90.00
_cell.angle_beta   90.00
_cell.angle_gamma   90.00
#
_symmetry.space_group_name_H-M   'P 1'
#
loop_
_entity.id
_entity.type
_entity.pdbx_description
1 polymer ?
#
loop_
_entity_poly.entity_id
_entity_poly.type
_entity_poly.pdbx_seq_one_letter_code
_entity_poly.pdbx_strand_id
1 'polypeptide(L)'
;AARARVTDSKKYILLRWINRVLGRKWIHLPEFESLWGTAGNVAMFLPGVRRALGHGYRAKSSSHYVISSEFGQIVRVQGWMKDSLRKIRDSLEGSEGEPFF
;
A
#
# COMPACT_ATOMS: atom_id res chain seq x y z
N ALA A 1 -25.37 -12.91 -6.98
CA ALA A 1 -24.35 -11.86 -7.24
C ALA A 1 -22.96 -12.44 -7.00
N ALA A 2 -22.08 -12.46 -8.01
CA ALA A 2 -20.71 -12.93 -7.85
C ALA A 2 -19.97 -11.97 -6.89
N ARG A 3 -19.60 -12.45 -5.70
CA ARG A 3 -18.81 -11.66 -4.74
C ARG A 3 -17.46 -11.35 -5.38
N ALA A 4 -17.15 -10.08 -5.55
CA ALA A 4 -15.86 -9.66 -6.07
C ALA A 4 -14.75 -10.15 -5.12
N ARG A 5 -13.82 -10.96 -5.64
CA ARG A 5 -12.67 -11.51 -4.92
C ARG A 5 -11.40 -10.85 -5.44
N VAL A 6 -10.41 -10.70 -4.56
CA VAL A 6 -9.05 -10.36 -4.99
C VAL A 6 -8.49 -11.60 -5.68
N THR A 7 -8.23 -11.50 -6.98
CA THR A 7 -7.58 -12.57 -7.75
C THR A 7 -6.17 -12.82 -7.21
N ASP A 8 -5.68 -14.06 -7.27
CA ASP A 8 -4.33 -14.42 -6.82
C ASP A 8 -3.22 -13.59 -7.49
N SER A 9 -3.39 -13.20 -8.76
CA SER A 9 -2.46 -12.32 -9.46
C SER A 9 -2.38 -10.93 -8.81
N LYS A 10 -3.52 -10.35 -8.40
CA LYS A 10 -3.57 -9.05 -7.71
C LYS A 10 -2.95 -9.14 -6.30
N LYS A 11 -3.22 -10.25 -5.59
CA LYS A 11 -2.61 -10.56 -4.29
C LYS A 11 -1.08 -10.65 -4.42
N TYR A 12 -0.58 -11.41 -5.40
CA TYR A 12 0.85 -11.56 -5.67
C TYR A 12 1.54 -10.23 -5.98
N ILE A 13 0.96 -9.43 -6.89
CA ILE A 13 1.52 -8.11 -7.26
C ILE A 13 1.59 -7.20 -6.03
N LEU A 14 0.54 -7.17 -5.21
CA LEU A 14 0.47 -6.33 -4.02
C LEU A 14 1.47 -6.78 -2.95
N LEU A 15 1.63 -8.09 -2.71
CA LEU A 15 2.60 -8.64 -1.76
C LEU A 15 4.05 -8.38 -2.18
N ARG A 16 4.40 -8.69 -3.44
CA ARG A 16 5.73 -8.41 -4.00
C ARG A 16 6.09 -6.94 -3.83
N TRP A 17 5.10 -6.09 -4.02
CA TRP A 17 5.27 -4.66 -3.89
C TRP A 17 5.45 -4.20 -2.43
N ILE A 18 4.58 -4.63 -1.52
CA ILE A 18 4.68 -4.29 -0.09
C ILE A 18 6.08 -4.65 0.43
N ASN A 19 6.55 -5.85 0.10
CA ASN A 19 7.88 -6.32 0.50
C ASN A 19 9.00 -5.44 -0.06
N ARG A 20 8.87 -4.95 -1.29
CA ARG A 20 9.83 -3.99 -1.90
C ARG A 20 9.89 -2.67 -1.14
N VAL A 21 8.77 -2.14 -0.64
CA VAL A 21 8.76 -0.86 0.09
C VAL A 21 9.21 -1.01 1.54
N LEU A 22 8.88 -2.13 2.20
CA LEU A 22 9.35 -2.41 3.56
C LEU A 22 10.88 -2.42 3.67
N GLY A 23 11.56 -2.89 2.61
CA GLY A 23 13.02 -2.91 2.51
C GLY A 23 13.68 -1.57 2.14
N ARG A 24 12.90 -0.54 1.82
CA ARG A 24 13.43 0.75 1.33
C ARG A 24 13.39 1.85 2.37
N LYS A 25 14.24 2.86 2.19
CA LYS A 25 14.27 4.11 2.97
C LYS A 25 13.46 5.22 2.28
N TRP A 26 13.34 5.15 0.96
CA TRP A 26 12.57 6.08 0.14
C TRP A 26 12.09 5.38 -1.14
N ILE A 27 11.08 5.95 -1.79
CA ILE A 27 10.59 5.55 -3.11
C ILE A 27 10.23 6.80 -3.92
N HIS A 28 10.22 6.69 -5.25
CA HIS A 28 9.79 7.81 -6.10
C HIS A 28 8.29 8.08 -5.92
N LEU A 29 7.87 9.34 -6.04
CA LEU A 29 6.47 9.73 -5.90
C LEU A 29 5.56 9.04 -6.93
N PRO A 30 5.91 8.92 -8.23
CA PRO A 30 5.09 8.16 -9.18
C PRO A 30 4.98 6.69 -8.84
N GLU A 31 6.05 6.09 -8.29
CA GLU A 31 5.99 4.74 -7.73
C GLU A 31 4.92 4.78 -6.63
N PHE A 32 5.09 5.59 -5.58
CA PHE A 32 4.17 5.70 -4.44
C PHE A 32 2.69 5.85 -4.86
N GLU A 33 2.39 6.73 -5.81
CA GLU A 33 1.01 7.00 -6.25
C GLU A 33 0.36 5.81 -6.96
N SER A 34 1.08 5.15 -7.87
CA SER A 34 0.61 3.93 -8.54
C SER A 34 0.26 2.85 -7.52
N LEU A 35 1.06 2.79 -6.46
CA LEU A 35 0.96 1.78 -5.42
C LEU A 35 -0.19 2.04 -4.46
N TRP A 36 -0.36 3.29 -4.05
CA TRP A 36 -1.50 3.70 -3.25
C TRP A 36 -2.82 3.63 -4.03
N GLY A 37 -2.80 3.86 -5.34
CA GLY A 37 -3.93 3.61 -6.23
C GLY A 37 -4.31 2.13 -6.28
N THR A 38 -3.31 1.25 -6.46
CA THR A 38 -3.52 -0.21 -6.48
C THR A 38 -4.03 -0.73 -5.14
N ALA A 39 -3.42 -0.30 -4.02
CA ALA A 39 -3.88 -0.65 -2.68
C ALA A 39 -5.30 -0.11 -2.42
N GLY A 40 -5.65 1.07 -2.94
CA GLY A 40 -7.02 1.63 -2.93
C GLY A 40 -8.06 0.71 -3.57
N ASN A 41 -7.73 0.15 -4.74
CA ASN A 41 -8.60 -0.79 -5.45
C ASN A 41 -8.80 -2.11 -4.69
N VAL A 42 -7.80 -2.53 -3.90
CA VAL A 42 -7.86 -3.78 -3.11
C VAL A 42 -8.44 -3.56 -1.71
N ALA A 43 -8.39 -2.34 -1.18
CA ALA A 43 -8.88 -2.02 0.16
C ALA A 43 -10.40 -2.10 0.32
N MET A 44 -11.14 -2.15 -0.78
CA MET A 44 -12.56 -2.50 -0.77
C MET A 44 -12.81 -3.93 -0.26
N PHE A 45 -11.78 -4.77 -0.29
CA PHE A 45 -11.81 -6.19 0.09
C PHE A 45 -11.00 -6.49 1.35
N LEU A 46 -10.45 -5.46 2.02
CA LEU A 46 -9.59 -5.62 3.20
C LEU A 46 -10.06 -4.69 4.33
N PRO A 47 -10.83 -5.21 5.30
CA PRO A 47 -11.23 -4.48 6.49
C PRO A 47 -10.01 -3.91 7.22
N GLY A 48 -10.04 -2.62 7.55
CA GLY A 48 -8.93 -1.92 8.22
C GLY A 48 -7.89 -1.28 7.30
N VAL A 49 -7.78 -1.69 6.03
CA VAL A 49 -6.81 -1.11 5.08
C VAL A 49 -7.21 0.30 4.63
N ARG A 50 -8.50 0.63 4.59
CA ARG A 50 -8.96 2.01 4.31
C ARG A 50 -8.36 3.07 5.24
N ARG A 51 -8.18 2.75 6.53
CA ARG A 51 -7.57 3.67 7.51
C ARG A 51 -6.07 3.88 7.21
N ALA A 52 -5.35 2.80 6.93
CA ALA A 52 -3.94 2.84 6.52
C ALA A 52 -3.73 3.63 5.21
N LEU A 53 -4.65 3.47 4.25
CA LEU A 53 -4.64 4.20 2.99
C LEU A 53 -4.92 5.69 3.17
N GLY A 54 -5.89 6.06 4.02
CA GLY A 54 -6.23 7.46 4.29
C GLY A 54 -5.02 8.27 4.76
N HIS A 55 -4.16 7.67 5.59
CA HIS A 55 -2.90 8.29 6.01
C HIS A 55 -1.94 8.50 4.84
N GLY A 56 -1.78 7.52 3.95
CA GLY A 56 -0.87 7.70 2.81
C GLY A 56 -1.42 8.61 1.70
N TYR A 57 -2.74 8.72 1.55
CA TYR A 57 -3.35 9.77 0.70
C TYR A 57 -3.02 11.18 1.21
N ARG A 58 -3.01 11.39 2.53
CA ARG A 58 -2.55 12.66 3.13
C ARG A 58 -1.04 12.86 2.98
N ALA A 59 -0.26 11.78 3.01
CA ALA A 59 1.18 11.85 2.88
C ALA A 59 1.62 12.31 1.48
N LYS A 60 1.01 11.81 0.40
CA LYS A 60 1.37 12.25 -0.96
C LYS A 60 1.05 13.71 -1.27
N SER A 61 0.02 14.27 -0.63
CA SER A 61 -0.40 15.65 -0.83
C SER A 61 0.28 16.64 0.11
N SER A 62 1.17 16.17 1.00
CA SER A 62 1.83 17.00 2.00
C SER A 62 3.32 17.10 1.72
N SER A 63 3.79 18.35 1.63
CA SER A 63 5.20 18.72 1.50
C SER A 63 6.07 18.24 2.66
N HIS A 64 5.48 17.79 3.76
CA HIS A 64 6.20 17.21 4.89
C HIS A 64 6.72 15.79 4.61
N TYR A 65 6.14 15.09 3.63
CA TYR A 65 6.51 13.70 3.31
C TYR A 65 7.16 13.56 1.93
N VAL A 66 6.88 14.49 1.02
CA VAL A 66 7.46 14.56 -0.32
C VAL A 66 8.69 15.45 -0.30
N ILE A 67 9.84 14.92 -0.72
CA ILE A 67 11.12 15.62 -0.77
C ILE A 67 11.53 15.76 -2.24
N SER A 68 11.92 16.97 -2.64
CA SER A 68 12.58 17.20 -3.92
C SER A 68 14.04 16.73 -3.84
N SER A 69 14.45 15.88 -4.77
CA SER A 69 15.84 15.41 -4.91
C SER A 69 16.34 15.65 -6.34
N GLU A 70 17.64 15.49 -6.55
CA GLU A 70 18.25 15.52 -7.89
C GLU A 70 17.68 14.46 -8.85
N PHE A 71 17.08 13.39 -8.30
CA PHE A 71 16.43 12.30 -9.05
C PHE A 71 14.90 12.47 -9.14
N GLY A 72 14.39 13.68 -8.86
CA GLY A 72 12.96 14.00 -8.84
C GLY A 72 12.33 13.91 -7.44
N GLN A 73 11.00 13.85 -7.38
CA GLN A 73 10.26 13.82 -6.13
C GLN A 73 10.25 12.41 -5.52
N ILE A 74 10.62 12.32 -4.24
CA ILE A 74 10.65 11.09 -3.48
C ILE A 74 9.76 11.18 -2.23
N VAL A 75 9.29 10.03 -1.76
CA VAL A 75 8.58 9.88 -0.49
C VAL A 75 9.47 9.09 0.46
N ARG A 76 9.76 9.62 1.65
CA ARG A 76 10.48 8.87 2.68
C ARG A 76 9.58 7.77 3.24
N VAL A 77 10.11 6.55 3.33
CA VAL A 77 9.42 5.42 3.94
C VAL A 77 9.54 5.53 5.46
N GLN A 78 8.54 6.16 6.08
CA GLN A 78 8.49 6.38 7.53
C GLN A 78 7.93 5.17 8.29
N GLY A 79 8.12 5.14 9.62
CA GLY A 79 7.65 4.05 10.49
C GLY A 79 6.17 3.73 10.31
N TRP A 80 5.31 4.75 10.35
CA TRP A 80 3.86 4.59 10.15
C TRP A 80 3.50 3.91 8.82
N MET A 81 4.28 4.17 7.76
CA MET A 81 4.08 3.59 6.44
C MET A 81 4.45 2.11 6.46
N LYS A 82 5.58 1.76 7.08
CA LYS A 82 5.99 0.36 7.25
C LYS A 82 4.97 -0.41 8.07
N ASP A 83 4.45 0.17 9.13
CA ASP A 83 3.45 -0.48 9.99
C ASP A 83 2.13 -0.69 9.26
N SER A 84 1.71 0.30 8.47
CA SER A 84 0.54 0.20 7.60
C SER A 84 0.70 -0.91 6.56
N LEU A 85 1.86 -0.97 5.89
CA LEU A 85 2.15 -1.97 4.87
C LEU A 85 2.26 -3.38 5.46
N ARG A 86 2.87 -3.55 6.65
CA ARG A 86 2.91 -4.83 7.36
C ARG A 86 1.52 -5.34 7.66
N LYS A 87 0.62 -4.49 8.20
CA LYS A 87 -0.77 -4.87 8.45
C LYS A 87 -1.47 -5.36 7.18
N ILE A 88 -1.28 -4.65 6.06
CA ILE A 88 -1.86 -5.05 4.77
C ILE A 88 -1.29 -6.41 4.32
N ARG A 89 0.02 -6.61 4.41
CA ARG A 89 0.69 -7.86 4.05
C ARG A 89 0.19 -9.02 4.91
N ASP A 90 0.18 -8.84 6.22
CA ASP A 90 -0.22 -9.89 7.17
C ASP A 90 -1.71 -10.25 6.97
N SER A 91 -2.59 -9.27 6.68
CA SER A 91 -3.96 -9.57 6.27
C SER A 91 -4.02 -10.36 4.97
N LEU A 92 -3.25 -9.98 3.95
CA LEU A 92 -3.20 -10.72 2.68
C LEU A 92 -2.67 -12.15 2.87
N GLU A 93 -1.64 -12.35 3.67
CA GLU A 93 -0.99 -13.65 3.90
C GLU A 93 -1.83 -14.55 4.84
N GLY A 94 -2.43 -13.99 5.89
CA GLY A 94 -3.22 -14.72 6.88
C GLY A 94 -4.62 -15.15 6.42
N SER A 95 -5.09 -14.66 5.28
CA SER A 95 -6.33 -15.16 4.66
C SER A 95 -6.05 -16.30 3.70
N GLU A 96 -5.97 -17.49 4.28
CA GLU A 96 -6.33 -18.72 3.59
C GLU A 96 -7.85 -18.71 3.32
N GLY A 97 -8.25 -18.45 2.08
CA GLY A 97 -9.52 -18.90 1.51
C GLY A 97 -10.83 -18.19 1.87
N GLU A 98 -10.96 -17.52 3.01
CA GLU A 98 -12.25 -16.90 3.39
C GLU A 98 -12.33 -15.42 2.95
N PRO A 99 -13.46 -14.98 2.36
CA PRO A 99 -13.66 -13.58 2.01
C PRO A 99 -13.78 -12.77 3.31
N PHE A 100 -12.88 -11.81 3.48
CA PHE A 100 -12.94 -10.85 4.58
C PHE A 100 -14.34 -10.23 4.69
N PHE A 101 -14.95 -10.34 5.87
CA PHE A 101 -16.23 -9.73 6.20
C PHE A 101 -16.08 -8.26 6.57
#